data_AF-A0A497FHJ7-F1
#
_entry.id   AF-A0A497FHJ7-F1
#
_cell.length_a   1.000
_cell.length_b   1.000
_cell.length_c   1.000
_cell.angle_alpha   90.00
_cell.angle_beta   90.00
_cell.angle_gamma   90.00
#
_symmetry.space_group_name_H-M   'P 1'
#
loop_
_entity.id
_entity.type
_entity.pdbx_description
1 polymer ?
#
loop_
_entity_poly.entity_id
_entity_poly.type
_entity_poly.pdbx_seq_one_letter_code
_entity_poly.pdbx_strand_id
1 'polypeptide(L)'
;MEDFLLKKYELEPRKVSLNKVLSEVEEHYSQKDKEGLVEYLKDLHSKGYEFEYVLLDEKTSGGMKVWFTQITLGLYAVKGRKRNLVFKTVIEDHYVNGVLKEFRKYIKVEDSR
;
A
#
# COMPACT_ATOMS: atom_id res chain seq x y z
N MET A 1 -12.76 -17.72 -6.78
CA MET A 1 -12.56 -16.88 -5.57
C MET A 1 -11.38 -15.93 -5.76
N GLU A 2 -10.36 -16.31 -6.53
CA GLU A 2 -9.20 -15.46 -6.90
C GLU A 2 -9.59 -14.13 -7.58
N ASP A 3 -10.58 -14.12 -8.48
CA ASP A 3 -11.01 -12.90 -9.20
C ASP A 3 -11.58 -11.77 -8.31
N PHE A 4 -12.12 -12.10 -7.14
CA PHE A 4 -12.76 -11.09 -6.29
C PHE A 4 -11.74 -10.17 -5.61
N LEU A 5 -10.62 -10.72 -5.16
CA LEU A 5 -9.58 -9.95 -4.47
C LEU A 5 -8.75 -9.13 -5.46
N LEU A 6 -8.43 -9.69 -6.62
CA LEU A 6 -7.79 -8.99 -7.74
C LEU A 6 -8.56 -7.72 -8.13
N LYS A 7 -9.89 -7.81 -8.20
CA LYS A 7 -10.76 -6.68 -8.55
C LYS A 7 -11.01 -5.71 -7.39
N LYS A 8 -11.06 -6.21 -6.15
CA LYS A 8 -11.27 -5.40 -4.95
C LYS A 8 -10.08 -4.49 -4.67
N TYR A 9 -8.87 -4.99 -4.89
CA TYR A 9 -7.63 -4.30 -4.55
C TYR A 9 -6.82 -3.84 -5.75
N GLU A 10 -7.32 -4.08 -6.96
CA GLU A 10 -6.70 -3.66 -8.23
C GLU A 10 -5.19 -3.97 -8.23
N LEU A 11 -4.85 -5.24 -8.02
CA LEU A 11 -3.49 -5.71 -7.71
C LEU A 11 -2.47 -5.55 -8.87
N GLU A 12 -2.88 -4.96 -9.99
CA GLU A 12 -1.99 -4.60 -11.08
C GLU A 12 -1.14 -3.36 -10.74
N PRO A 13 0.07 -3.24 -11.29
CA PRO A 13 0.88 -2.04 -11.12
C PRO A 13 0.12 -0.79 -11.57
N ARG A 14 -0.16 0.13 -10.65
CA ARG A 14 -1.03 1.28 -10.89
C ARG A 14 -0.31 2.59 -10.61
N LYS A 15 -0.22 3.44 -11.64
CA LYS A 15 0.21 4.83 -11.49
C LYS A 15 -0.74 5.58 -10.55
N VAL A 16 -0.16 6.35 -9.64
CA VAL A 16 -0.91 7.12 -8.64
C VAL A 16 -0.42 8.57 -8.60
N SER A 17 -1.34 9.51 -8.44
CA SER A 17 -1.00 10.92 -8.31
C SER A 17 -0.40 11.21 -6.93
N LEU A 18 0.50 12.21 -6.86
CA LEU A 18 1.06 12.66 -5.59
C LEU A 18 -0.04 12.97 -4.56
N ASN A 19 -1.10 13.68 -4.95
CA ASN A 19 -2.19 14.03 -4.03
C ASN A 19 -2.86 12.82 -3.39
N LYS A 20 -3.06 11.74 -4.16
CA LYS A 20 -3.61 10.50 -3.63
C LYS A 20 -2.64 9.83 -2.66
N VAL A 21 -1.35 9.77 -2.99
CA VAL A 21 -0.32 9.25 -2.08
C VAL A 21 -0.28 10.05 -0.78
N LEU A 22 -0.30 11.38 -0.85
CA LEU A 22 -0.28 12.24 0.32
C LEU A 22 -1.51 12.05 1.20
N SER A 23 -2.69 11.88 0.60
CA SER A 23 -3.91 11.56 1.35
C SER A 23 -3.80 10.22 2.08
N GLU A 24 -3.22 9.20 1.45
CA GLU A 24 -3.02 7.89 2.09
C GLU A 24 -2.01 7.96 3.24
N VAL A 25 -0.94 8.74 3.09
CA VAL A 25 0.02 9.01 4.16
C VAL A 25 -0.66 9.74 5.32
N GLU A 26 -1.48 10.76 5.03
CA GLU A 26 -2.20 11.52 6.04
C GLU A 26 -3.11 10.63 6.90
N GLU A 27 -3.81 9.69 6.25
CA GLU A 27 -4.83 8.84 6.86
C GLU A 27 -4.26 7.60 7.57
N HIS A 28 -3.21 6.98 7.02
CA HIS A 28 -2.79 5.64 7.43
C HIS A 28 -1.35 5.56 7.98
N TYR A 29 -0.59 6.66 7.95
CA TYR A 29 0.74 6.70 8.53
C TYR A 29 0.66 7.14 10.00
N SER A 30 0.90 6.19 10.91
CA SER A 30 0.75 6.40 12.36
C SER A 30 2.05 6.81 13.07
N GLN A 31 3.18 6.88 12.35
CA GLN A 31 4.48 7.20 12.95
C GLN A 31 4.70 8.71 13.09
N LYS A 32 5.62 9.09 14.00
CA LYS A 32 5.93 10.50 14.32
C LYS A 32 6.53 11.29 13.15
N ASP A 33 7.16 10.65 12.16
CA ASP A 33 7.84 11.34 11.05
C ASP A 33 6.96 11.46 9.78
N LYS A 34 5.70 11.83 9.95
CA LYS A 34 4.77 11.99 8.82
C LYS A 34 5.19 13.17 7.92
N GLU A 35 5.60 14.27 8.54
CA GLU A 35 6.04 15.47 7.83
C GLU A 35 7.26 15.19 6.96
N GLY A 36 8.28 14.49 7.48
CA GLY A 36 9.46 14.10 6.71
C GLY A 36 9.14 13.21 5.51
N LEU A 37 8.19 12.27 5.66
CA LEU A 37 7.73 11.45 4.52
C LEU A 37 6.97 12.28 3.47
N VAL A 38 6.11 13.20 3.89
CA VAL A 38 5.38 14.11 2.99
C VAL A 38 6.33 15.02 2.21
N GLU A 39 7.32 15.60 2.88
CA GLU A 39 8.35 16.43 2.24
C GLU A 39 9.17 15.61 1.23
N TYR A 40 9.59 14.40 1.61
CA TYR A 40 10.32 13.51 0.73
C TYR A 40 9.53 13.15 -0.55
N LEU A 41 8.24 12.85 -0.43
CA LEU A 41 7.37 12.59 -1.57
C LEU A 41 7.23 13.80 -2.50
N LYS A 42 7.09 15.01 -1.94
CA LYS A 42 7.04 16.26 -2.73
C LYS A 42 8.35 16.53 -3.45
N ASP A 43 9.48 16.29 -2.80
CA ASP A 43 10.82 16.42 -3.39
C ASP A 43 11.04 15.42 -4.54
N LEU A 44 10.66 14.16 -4.36
CA LEU A 44 10.70 13.18 -5.46
C LEU A 44 9.84 13.61 -6.65
N HIS A 45 8.62 14.08 -6.39
CA HIS A 45 7.74 14.55 -7.44
C HIS A 45 8.30 15.78 -8.18
N SER A 46 8.87 16.75 -7.47
CA SER A 46 9.49 17.94 -8.08
C SER A 46 10.70 17.58 -8.94
N LYS A 47 11.41 16.50 -8.59
CA LYS A 47 12.49 15.90 -9.38
C LYS A 47 11.99 15.08 -10.57
N GLY A 48 10.68 14.99 -10.80
CA GLY A 48 10.06 14.30 -11.93
C GLY A 48 9.98 12.78 -11.76
N TYR A 49 9.91 12.28 -10.53
CA TYR A 49 9.52 10.91 -10.27
C TYR A 49 8.00 10.76 -10.34
N GLU A 50 7.54 9.69 -10.97
CA GLU A 50 6.15 9.23 -10.92
C GLU A 50 5.99 8.20 -9.80
N PHE A 51 4.77 8.05 -9.29
CA PHE A 51 4.48 7.07 -8.25
C PHE A 51 3.64 5.91 -8.77
N GLU A 52 3.93 4.72 -8.28
CA GLU A 52 3.26 3.49 -8.71
C GLU A 52 3.10 2.52 -7.53
N TYR A 53 1.89 2.03 -7.33
CA TYR A 53 1.63 0.92 -6.40
C TYR A 53 1.83 -0.41 -7.09
N VAL A 54 2.44 -1.36 -6.39
CA VAL A 54 2.70 -2.72 -6.88
C VAL A 54 2.37 -3.72 -5.79
N LEU A 55 1.67 -4.80 -6.13
CA LEU A 55 1.53 -5.93 -5.22
C LEU A 55 2.90 -6.57 -4.95
N LEU A 56 3.30 -6.61 -3.68
CA LEU A 56 4.52 -7.29 -3.24
C LEU A 56 4.23 -8.69 -2.71
N ASP A 57 3.14 -8.85 -1.95
CA ASP A 57 2.79 -10.10 -1.30
C ASP A 57 1.29 -10.15 -1.02
N GLU A 58 0.71 -11.34 -1.16
CA GLU A 58 -0.65 -11.66 -0.77
C GLU A 58 -0.64 -12.95 0.02
N LYS A 59 -1.16 -12.90 1.24
CA LYS A 59 -1.28 -14.06 2.12
C LYS A 59 -2.70 -14.19 2.60
N THR A 60 -3.30 -15.33 2.31
CA THR A 60 -4.57 -15.72 2.92
C THR A 60 -4.33 -16.91 3.85
N SER A 61 -4.82 -16.81 5.08
CA SER A 61 -4.72 -17.88 6.09
C SER A 61 -6.05 -18.08 6.80
N GLY A 62 -6.34 -19.31 7.23
CA GLY A 62 -7.59 -19.68 7.89
C GLY A 62 -8.35 -20.79 7.17
N GLY A 63 -9.62 -20.97 7.51
CA GLY A 63 -10.46 -22.06 7.03
C GLY A 63 -11.94 -21.67 6.85
N MET A 64 -12.78 -22.68 6.64
CA MET A 64 -14.16 -22.63 6.10
C MET A 64 -15.17 -21.66 6.77
N LYS A 65 -14.79 -20.98 7.86
CA LYS A 65 -15.61 -19.99 8.56
C LYS A 65 -14.84 -18.75 9.01
N VAL A 66 -13.53 -18.81 9.15
CA VAL A 66 -12.72 -17.66 9.59
C VAL A 66 -11.46 -17.65 8.77
N TRP A 67 -11.19 -16.54 8.09
CA TRP A 67 -9.95 -16.36 7.36
C TRP A 67 -9.51 -14.91 7.39
N PHE A 68 -8.21 -14.75 7.20
CA PHE A 68 -7.49 -13.49 7.22
C PHE A 68 -6.80 -13.35 5.87
N THR A 69 -6.96 -12.20 5.25
CA THR A 69 -6.23 -11.84 4.03
C THR A 69 -5.35 -10.64 4.34
N GLN A 70 -4.06 -10.78 4.10
CA GLN A 70 -3.09 -9.71 4.22
C GLN A 70 -2.49 -9.42 2.84
N ILE A 71 -2.60 -8.18 2.40
CA ILE A 71 -2.05 -7.69 1.14
C ILE A 71 -1.00 -6.64 1.46
N THR A 72 0.17 -6.77 0.84
CA THR A 72 1.26 -5.80 0.96
C THR A 72 1.50 -5.14 -0.39
N LEU A 73 1.25 -3.84 -0.47
CA LEU A 73 1.53 -3.02 -1.65
C LEU A 73 2.80 -2.20 -1.41
N GLY A 74 3.68 -2.13 -2.39
CA GLY A 74 4.82 -1.22 -2.38
C GLY A 74 4.49 0.04 -3.16
N LEU A 75 4.67 1.21 -2.56
CA LEU A 75 4.72 2.46 -3.31
C LEU A 75 6.13 2.66 -3.84
N TYR A 76 6.27 2.70 -5.15
CA TYR A 76 7.54 2.98 -5.81
C TYR A 76 7.57 4.39 -6.40
N ALA A 77 8.71 5.04 -6.29
CA ALA A 77 9.07 6.21 -7.07
C ALA A 77 9.84 5.78 -8.32
N VAL A 78 9.32 6.14 -9.49
CA VAL A 78 9.80 5.68 -10.79
C VAL A 78 10.28 6.86 -11.63
N LYS A 79 11.49 6.78 -12.16
CA LYS A 79 12.02 7.74 -13.13
C LYS A 79 12.85 7.01 -14.18
N GLY A 80 12.31 6.90 -15.40
CA GLY A 80 12.89 6.08 -16.45
C GLY A 80 12.95 4.61 -16.01
N ARG A 81 14.16 4.02 -15.98
CA ARG A 81 14.37 2.63 -15.54
C ARG A 81 14.62 2.49 -14.03
N LYS A 82 14.76 3.61 -13.30
CA LYS A 82 15.00 3.58 -11.86
C LYS A 82 13.67 3.45 -11.13
N ARG A 83 13.61 2.48 -10.20
CA ARG A 83 12.44 2.19 -9.38
C ARG A 83 12.90 2.03 -7.94
N ASN A 84 12.51 2.97 -7.08
CA ASN A 84 12.89 2.99 -5.68
C ASN A 84 11.66 2.76 -4.80
N LEU A 85 11.70 1.77 -3.92
CA LEU A 85 10.62 1.56 -2.95
C LEU A 85 10.64 2.71 -1.96
N VAL A 86 9.50 3.38 -1.79
CA VAL A 86 9.34 4.49 -0.84
C VAL A 86 8.80 3.97 0.48
N PHE A 87 7.70 3.23 0.44
CA PHE A 87 7.11 2.59 1.62
C PHE A 87 6.24 1.40 1.21
N LYS A 88 5.84 0.60 2.20
CA LYS A 88 4.85 -0.46 2.03
C LYS A 88 3.53 -0.06 2.69
N THR A 89 2.44 -0.31 2.01
CA THR A 89 1.09 -0.27 2.57
C THR A 89 0.65 -1.69 2.87
N VAL A 90 0.22 -1.96 4.10
CA VAL A 90 -0.34 -3.25 4.49
C VAL A 90 -1.84 -3.10 4.66
N ILE A 91 -2.60 -4.00 4.05
CA ILE A 91 -4.05 -4.11 4.14
C ILE A 91 -4.37 -5.47 4.75
N GLU A 92 -5.14 -5.48 5.83
CA GLU A 92 -5.55 -6.67 6.54
C GLU A 92 -7.07 -6.73 6.59
N ASP A 93 -7.62 -7.80 6.03
CA ASP A 93 -9.03 -8.15 6.14
C ASP A 93 -9.21 -9.37 7.04
N HIS A 94 -10.15 -9.30 7.97
CA HIS A 94 -10.58 -10.43 8.78
C HIS A 94 -12.05 -10.76 8.49
N TYR A 95 -12.30 -11.98 8.03
CA TYR A 95 -13.63 -12.47 7.67
C TYR A 95 -14.11 -13.53 8.66
N VAL A 96 -15.40 -13.46 9.02
CA VAL A 96 -16.11 -14.48 9.80
C VAL A 96 -17.41 -14.84 9.09
N ASN A 97 -17.59 -16.12 8.78
CA ASN A 97 -18.69 -16.69 8.00
C ASN A 97 -18.93 -15.93 6.67
N GLY A 98 -17.86 -15.54 5.98
CA GLY A 98 -17.95 -14.78 4.73
C GLY A 98 -18.24 -13.29 4.86
N VAL A 99 -18.37 -12.76 6.09
CA VAL A 99 -18.60 -11.34 6.34
C VAL A 99 -17.32 -10.68 6.86
N LEU A 100 -16.93 -9.56 6.26
CA LEU A 100 -15.82 -8.74 6.75
C LEU A 100 -16.16 -8.22 8.15
N LYS A 101 -15.35 -8.58 9.14
CA LYS A 101 -15.51 -8.13 10.53
C LYS A 101 -14.54 -7.03 10.90
N GLU A 102 -13.33 -7.09 10.36
CA GLU A 102 -12.31 -6.09 10.63
C GLU A 102 -11.54 -5.78 9.36
N PHE A 103 -11.22 -4.50 9.21
CA PHE A 103 -10.40 -3.96 8.14
C PHE A 103 -9.34 -3.07 8.79
N ARG A 104 -8.09 -3.27 8.43
CA ARG A 104 -6.99 -2.38 8.82
C ARG A 104 -6.16 -2.05 7.60
N LYS A 105 -5.79 -0.78 7.48
CA LYS A 105 -4.83 -0.30 6.49
C LYS A 105 -3.83 0.61 7.18
N TYR A 106 -2.55 0.33 7.01
CA TYR A 106 -1.48 1.11 7.62
C TYR A 106 -0.23 1.12 6.74
N ILE A 107 0.55 2.19 6.88
CA ILE A 107 1.80 2.37 6.13
C ILE A 107 2.98 1.97 7.02
N LYS A 108 3.87 1.15 6.45
CA LYS A 108 5.13 0.73 7.03
C LYS A 108 6.27 1.25 6.14
N VAL A 109 7.07 2.16 6.68
CA VAL A 109 8.34 2.56 6.07
C VAL A 109 9.40 1.56 6.52
N GLU A 110 10.03 0.88 5.58
CA GLU A 110 11.26 0.13 5.88
C GLU A 110 12.40 1.13 5.76
N ASP A 111 12.87 1.59 6.92
CA ASP A 111 14.01 2.50 7.01
C ASP A 111 15.20 1.82 6.35
N SER A 112 15.53 2.27 5.15
CA SER A 112 16.70 1.84 4.38
C SER A 112 17.59 3.04 4.06
N ARG A 113 17.50 4.08 4.90
CA ARG A 113 18.44 5.20 4.94
C ARG A 113 19.79 4.76 5.50
#